data_AF-A0A200QS59-F1
#
_entry.id   AF-A0A200QS59-F1
#
_cell.length_a   1.000
_cell.length_b   1.000
_cell.length_c   1.000
_cell.angle_alpha   90.00
_cell.angle_beta   90.00
_cell.angle_gamma   90.00
#
_symmetry.space_group_name_H-M   'P 1'
#
loop_
_entity.id
_entity.type
_entity.pdbx_description
1 polymer ?
#
loop_
_entity_poly.entity_id
_entity_poly.type
_entity_poly.pdbx_seq_one_letter_code
_entity_poly.pdbx_strand_id
1 'polypeptide(L)'
;MSTQRNVATPKGITKLKDKPDHLLVLVHGILASPSDWTYVEGELKRRLGRNFLIYASSSNTYTKTFSGIDGAGRRLADEVKQVVQKTESLKRISFLAHSLGGLFARYAIAVLHSSNADGNGQSDELTSSRDKNHENSASSLKRGTIAGLEPINFVTLATPHLGVRGRKQLPFLLGVSILEKLAAPIAPILAGRTGRQLFLTDDKPSRPPLLLRMASDCEDGQFISALGAFTCRILYANVSYDHMVGWRTSSIRRERELIKPPQRSLDGYKHVVDVEYCPPVSSDGPHFPPEAAKAKEAVQNTSSAQKAVEYHDIMEEEMIRGLQRLGWKKVDVSFHSALWPFLAHNNIHVKNEWLHNAGAGVVAHVADSLKQQESSSSFIVASL
;
A
#
# COMPACT_ATOMS: atom_id res chain seq x y z
N MET A 1 6.62 -40.16 -66.04
CA MET A 1 7.54 -39.21 -65.37
C MET A 1 6.89 -37.85 -65.32
N SER A 2 6.44 -37.40 -64.14
CA SER A 2 6.10 -36.00 -63.88
C SER A 2 6.26 -35.77 -62.38
N THR A 3 7.03 -34.74 -62.05
CA THR A 3 7.76 -34.52 -60.81
C THR A 3 6.90 -33.88 -59.72
N GLN A 4 7.05 -34.39 -58.49
CA GLN A 4 6.51 -33.79 -57.26
C GLN A 4 7.07 -32.37 -57.05
N ARG A 5 6.18 -31.39 -56.92
CA ARG A 5 6.49 -30.10 -56.30
C ARG A 5 6.17 -30.17 -54.81
N ASN A 6 7.22 -30.30 -54.01
CA ASN A 6 7.16 -30.05 -52.57
C ASN A 6 6.90 -28.56 -52.33
N VAL A 7 5.70 -28.23 -51.85
CA VAL A 7 5.40 -26.91 -51.30
C VAL A 7 5.88 -26.91 -49.85
N ALA A 8 7.00 -26.25 -49.61
CA ALA A 8 7.48 -25.98 -48.27
C ALA A 8 6.53 -24.98 -47.59
N THR A 9 5.77 -25.45 -46.60
CA THR A 9 5.01 -24.60 -45.67
C THR A 9 5.97 -23.72 -44.86
N PRO A 10 5.70 -22.42 -44.70
CA PRO A 10 6.55 -21.54 -43.89
C PRO A 10 6.60 -22.06 -42.45
N LYS A 11 7.83 -22.19 -41.95
CA LYS A 11 8.15 -22.53 -40.56
C LYS A 11 7.28 -21.70 -39.63
N GLY A 12 6.55 -22.38 -38.75
CA GLY A 12 5.72 -21.75 -37.74
C GLY A 12 6.52 -20.69 -36.99
N ILE A 13 5.99 -19.47 -36.99
CA ILE A 13 6.32 -18.47 -35.97
C ILE A 13 5.94 -19.14 -34.66
N THR A 14 6.93 -19.63 -33.94
CA THR A 14 6.79 -20.03 -32.55
C THR A 14 6.23 -18.80 -31.83
N LYS A 15 4.93 -18.82 -31.50
CA LYS A 15 4.36 -17.90 -30.51
C LYS A 15 5.28 -18.00 -29.30
N LEU A 16 6.12 -16.99 -29.07
CA LEU A 16 6.75 -16.79 -27.78
C LEU A 16 5.60 -16.91 -26.78
N LYS A 17 5.67 -17.86 -25.86
CA LYS A 17 4.70 -17.92 -24.77
C LYS A 17 4.80 -16.57 -24.08
N ASP A 18 3.77 -15.72 -24.21
CA ASP A 18 3.69 -14.44 -23.50
C ASP A 18 3.75 -14.73 -22.00
N LYS A 19 4.97 -14.66 -21.46
CA LYS A 19 5.24 -14.77 -20.03
C LYS A 19 4.84 -13.44 -19.39
N PRO A 20 4.30 -13.44 -18.16
CA PRO A 20 3.95 -12.20 -17.49
C PRO A 20 5.20 -11.34 -17.29
N ASP A 21 5.07 -10.04 -17.56
CA ASP A 21 6.13 -9.04 -17.34
C ASP A 21 5.83 -8.12 -16.15
N HIS A 22 4.64 -8.23 -15.55
CA HIS A 22 4.21 -7.40 -14.44
C HIS A 22 3.80 -8.25 -13.24
N LEU A 23 4.48 -8.10 -12.12
CA LEU A 23 4.11 -8.70 -10.85
C LEU A 23 3.09 -7.83 -10.12
N LEU A 24 1.93 -8.38 -9.77
CA LEU A 24 0.99 -7.76 -8.85
C LEU A 24 0.95 -8.57 -7.55
N VAL A 25 1.53 -8.01 -6.49
CA VAL A 25 1.58 -8.63 -5.16
C VAL A 25 0.33 -8.26 -4.37
N LEU A 26 -0.46 -9.26 -3.97
CA LEU A 26 -1.62 -9.09 -3.09
C LEU A 26 -1.21 -9.34 -1.63
N VAL A 27 -1.49 -8.37 -0.74
CA VAL A 27 -1.01 -8.41 0.65
C VAL A 27 -2.19 -8.33 1.61
N HIS A 28 -2.49 -9.45 2.26
CA HIS A 28 -3.65 -9.58 3.14
C HIS A 28 -3.47 -8.83 4.47
N GLY A 29 -4.59 -8.55 5.13
CA GLY A 29 -4.66 -7.89 6.44
C GLY A 29 -4.40 -8.81 7.63
N ILE A 30 -4.84 -8.35 8.80
CA ILE A 30 -4.65 -9.04 10.07
C ILE A 30 -5.45 -10.34 10.15
N LEU A 31 -4.86 -11.39 10.74
CA LEU A 31 -5.49 -12.72 10.85
C LEU A 31 -6.01 -13.33 9.54
N ALA A 32 -5.58 -12.80 8.40
CA ALA A 32 -5.99 -13.23 7.08
C ALA A 32 -4.99 -14.22 6.47
N SER A 33 -5.31 -14.71 5.28
CA SER A 33 -4.46 -15.58 4.47
C SER A 33 -4.66 -15.26 2.98
N PRO A 34 -3.86 -15.85 2.06
CA PRO A 34 -4.10 -15.75 0.63
C PRO A 34 -5.54 -16.08 0.18
N SER A 35 -6.26 -16.93 0.92
CA SER A 35 -7.66 -17.29 0.61
C SER A 35 -8.62 -16.09 0.59
N ASP A 36 -8.31 -15.03 1.35
CA ASP A 36 -9.16 -13.83 1.41
C ASP A 36 -9.10 -13.03 0.10
N TRP A 37 -8.15 -13.35 -0.78
CA TRP A 37 -8.02 -12.75 -2.11
C TRP A 37 -8.67 -13.56 -3.23
N THR A 38 -9.33 -14.71 -2.96
CA THR A 38 -9.85 -15.59 -4.02
C THR A 38 -10.73 -14.87 -5.05
N TYR A 39 -11.71 -14.07 -4.59
CA TYR A 39 -12.56 -13.30 -5.50
C TYR A 39 -11.76 -12.26 -6.31
N VAL A 40 -10.93 -11.49 -5.61
CA VAL A 40 -10.12 -10.42 -6.20
C VAL A 40 -9.15 -10.98 -7.23
N GLU A 41 -8.47 -12.09 -6.93
CA GLU A 41 -7.62 -12.78 -7.90
C GLU A 41 -8.38 -13.20 -9.15
N GLY A 42 -9.57 -13.79 -8.99
CA GLY A 42 -10.41 -14.20 -10.10
C GLY A 42 -10.78 -13.01 -11.00
N GLU A 43 -11.22 -11.92 -10.39
CA GLU A 43 -11.63 -10.72 -11.12
C GLU A 43 -10.44 -10.00 -11.79
N LEU A 44 -9.30 -9.91 -11.10
CA LEU A 44 -8.07 -9.34 -11.66
C LEU A 44 -7.54 -10.18 -12.83
N LYS A 45 -7.50 -11.52 -12.70
CA LYS A 45 -7.09 -12.43 -13.78
C LYS A 45 -7.99 -12.24 -15.01
N ARG A 46 -9.30 -12.09 -14.80
CA ARG A 46 -10.28 -11.88 -15.88
C ARG A 46 -10.10 -10.54 -16.60
N ARG A 47 -9.79 -9.46 -15.88
CA ARG A 47 -9.74 -8.09 -16.43
C ARG A 47 -8.37 -7.64 -16.94
N LEU A 48 -7.31 -8.04 -16.25
CA LEU A 48 -5.94 -7.61 -16.54
C LEU A 48 -5.25 -8.50 -17.59
N GLY A 49 -5.72 -9.74 -17.77
CA GLY A 49 -5.17 -10.67 -18.75
C GLY A 49 -3.85 -11.31 -18.32
N ARG A 50 -3.11 -11.85 -19.30
CA ARG A 50 -1.97 -12.77 -19.06
C ARG A 50 -0.64 -12.06 -18.79
N ASN A 51 -0.56 -10.75 -18.98
CA ASN A 51 0.66 -9.97 -18.74
C ASN A 51 0.99 -9.85 -17.25
N PHE A 52 -0.02 -10.03 -16.40
CA PHE A 52 0.13 -9.97 -14.96
C PHE A 52 0.40 -11.35 -14.35
N LEU A 53 1.46 -11.44 -13.57
CA LEU A 53 1.62 -12.45 -12.54
C LEU A 53 0.95 -11.92 -11.26
N ILE A 54 -0.28 -12.37 -11.00
CA ILE A 54 -1.00 -12.04 -9.77
C ILE A 54 -0.58 -13.03 -8.68
N TYR A 55 -0.02 -12.53 -7.59
CA TYR A 55 0.57 -13.32 -6.52
C TYR A 55 0.06 -12.89 -5.15
N ALA A 56 -0.81 -13.69 -4.52
CA ALA A 56 -1.20 -13.48 -3.12
C ALA A 56 -0.12 -13.98 -2.16
N SER A 57 0.46 -13.04 -1.42
CA SER A 57 1.51 -13.29 -0.43
C SER A 57 1.00 -14.17 0.72
N SER A 58 1.78 -15.19 1.07
CA SER A 58 1.50 -16.10 2.19
C SER A 58 2.40 -15.84 3.41
N SER A 59 3.41 -14.98 3.24
CA SER A 59 4.48 -14.67 4.21
C SER A 59 3.99 -14.32 5.63
N ASN A 60 2.79 -13.75 5.74
CA ASN A 60 2.23 -13.23 6.99
C ASN A 60 0.93 -13.90 7.43
N THR A 61 0.62 -15.09 6.92
CA THR A 61 -0.64 -15.82 7.19
C THR A 61 -0.94 -15.99 8.69
N TYR A 62 -2.20 -15.70 9.08
CA TYR A 62 -2.75 -15.83 10.44
C TYR A 62 -1.94 -15.09 11.53
N THR A 63 -1.47 -15.80 12.55
CA THR A 63 -0.79 -15.23 13.73
C THR A 63 0.57 -14.62 13.40
N LYS A 64 1.15 -14.91 12.23
CA LYS A 64 2.38 -14.24 11.76
C LYS A 64 2.19 -12.73 11.61
N THR A 65 0.96 -12.25 11.42
CA THR A 65 0.64 -10.82 11.41
C THR A 65 0.96 -10.09 12.73
N PHE A 66 1.24 -10.80 13.83
CA PHE A 66 1.41 -10.21 15.17
C PHE A 66 2.86 -9.88 15.53
N SER A 67 3.83 -10.29 14.70
CA SER A 67 5.26 -10.15 14.98
C SER A 67 5.83 -8.74 14.77
N GLY A 68 4.96 -7.73 14.63
CA GLY A 68 5.31 -6.38 14.22
C GLY A 68 5.29 -6.17 12.71
N ILE A 69 4.94 -4.95 12.31
CA ILE A 69 4.87 -4.42 10.95
C ILE A 69 6.24 -4.54 10.27
N ASP A 70 7.32 -4.21 10.97
CA ASP A 70 8.68 -4.32 10.47
C ASP A 70 9.08 -5.77 10.18
N GLY A 71 8.77 -6.69 11.10
CA GLY A 71 9.05 -8.12 10.90
C GLY A 71 8.22 -8.73 9.76
N ALA A 72 6.95 -8.34 9.67
CA ALA A 72 6.06 -8.76 8.59
C ALA A 72 6.48 -8.18 7.22
N GLY A 73 6.93 -6.91 7.19
CA GLY A 73 7.46 -6.27 6.01
C GLY A 73 8.74 -6.92 5.49
N ARG A 74 9.67 -7.29 6.37
CA ARG A 74 10.88 -8.05 5.96
C ARG A 74 10.54 -9.39 5.32
N ARG A 75 9.65 -10.18 5.95
CA ARG A 75 9.22 -11.46 5.37
C ARG A 75 8.53 -11.30 4.02
N LEU A 76 7.71 -10.26 3.87
CA LEU A 76 7.07 -9.95 2.58
C LEU A 76 8.12 -9.58 1.53
N ALA A 77 9.11 -8.76 1.88
CA ALA A 77 10.21 -8.41 0.99
C ALA A 77 11.01 -9.65 0.54
N ASP A 78 11.32 -10.56 1.46
CA ASP A 78 12.01 -11.81 1.14
C ASP A 78 11.19 -12.71 0.19
N GLU A 79 9.89 -12.85 0.43
CA GLU A 79 8.99 -13.61 -0.45
C GLU A 79 8.91 -12.97 -1.85
N VAL A 80 8.80 -11.63 -1.93
CA VAL A 80 8.79 -10.91 -3.22
C VAL A 80 10.11 -11.12 -3.98
N LYS A 81 11.27 -11.00 -3.32
CA LYS A 81 12.58 -11.28 -3.96
C LYS A 81 12.62 -12.68 -4.57
N GLN A 82 12.11 -13.68 -3.85
CA GLN A 82 12.05 -15.06 -4.35
C GLN A 82 11.15 -15.21 -5.58
N VAL A 83 10.00 -14.52 -5.61
CA VAL A 83 9.10 -14.53 -6.77
C VAL A 83 9.77 -13.88 -7.99
N VAL A 84 10.43 -12.74 -7.78
CA VAL A 84 11.16 -12.02 -8.84
C VAL A 84 12.30 -12.87 -9.40
N GLN A 85 13.13 -13.45 -8.54
CA GLN A 85 14.24 -14.33 -8.94
C GLN A 85 13.78 -15.56 -9.72
N LYS A 86 12.60 -16.13 -9.38
CA LYS A 86 12.03 -17.29 -10.08
C LYS A 86 11.39 -16.94 -11.43
N THR A 87 11.17 -15.66 -11.71
CA THR A 87 10.39 -15.21 -12.86
C THR A 87 11.13 -14.13 -13.64
N GLU A 88 12.15 -14.53 -14.41
CA GLU A 88 13.05 -13.64 -15.16
C GLU A 88 12.34 -12.70 -16.15
N SER A 89 11.10 -13.01 -16.57
CA SER A 89 10.34 -12.17 -17.51
C SER A 89 9.79 -10.90 -16.86
N LEU A 90 9.77 -10.81 -15.53
CA LEU A 90 9.23 -9.65 -14.82
C LEU A 90 10.09 -8.41 -15.05
N LYS A 91 9.42 -7.30 -15.35
CA LYS A 91 10.01 -5.97 -15.54
C LYS A 91 9.37 -4.93 -14.63
N ARG A 92 8.12 -5.16 -14.25
CA ARG A 92 7.28 -4.20 -13.53
C ARG A 92 6.69 -4.82 -12.27
N ILE A 93 6.45 -3.99 -11.25
CA ILE A 93 5.85 -4.43 -9.99
C ILE A 93 4.78 -3.46 -9.49
N SER A 94 3.69 -4.04 -8.99
CA SER A 94 2.60 -3.35 -8.30
C SER A 94 2.24 -4.08 -7.02
N PHE A 95 1.67 -3.34 -6.06
CA PHE A 95 1.13 -3.86 -4.81
C PHE A 95 -0.34 -3.49 -4.67
N LEU A 96 -1.16 -4.46 -4.26
CA LEU A 96 -2.52 -4.24 -3.79
C LEU A 96 -2.64 -4.84 -2.38
N ALA A 97 -2.88 -3.98 -1.39
CA ALA A 97 -2.83 -4.40 0.00
C ALA A 97 -4.11 -4.02 0.75
N HIS A 98 -4.58 -4.90 1.63
CA HIS A 98 -5.77 -4.66 2.47
C HIS A 98 -5.39 -4.47 3.93
N SER A 99 -5.99 -3.47 4.58
CA SER A 99 -5.90 -3.26 6.03
C SER A 99 -4.45 -3.20 6.52
N LEU A 100 -4.10 -3.96 7.55
CA LEU A 100 -2.74 -4.04 8.07
C LEU A 100 -1.70 -4.44 7.00
N GLY A 101 -2.11 -5.16 5.95
CA GLY A 101 -1.26 -5.53 4.81
C GLY A 101 -0.66 -4.32 4.09
N GLY A 102 -1.34 -3.17 4.07
CA GLY A 102 -0.79 -1.95 3.48
C GLY A 102 0.40 -1.38 4.25
N LEU A 103 0.45 -1.58 5.57
CA LEU A 103 1.60 -1.21 6.38
C LEU A 103 2.75 -2.20 6.19
N PHE A 104 2.46 -3.50 6.06
CA PHE A 104 3.48 -4.50 5.69
C PHE A 104 4.10 -4.18 4.33
N ALA A 105 3.26 -3.84 3.34
CA ALA A 105 3.71 -3.45 2.00
C ALA A 105 4.56 -2.17 2.04
N ARG A 106 4.15 -1.13 2.77
CA ARG A 106 4.96 0.09 2.96
C ARG A 106 6.35 -0.19 3.53
N TYR A 107 6.44 -1.11 4.50
CA TYR A 107 7.74 -1.48 5.05
C TYR A 107 8.55 -2.31 4.05
N ALA A 108 7.92 -3.28 3.39
CA ALA A 108 8.56 -4.15 2.41
C ALA A 108 9.15 -3.38 1.24
N ILE A 109 8.42 -2.40 0.67
CA ILE A 109 8.94 -1.62 -0.47
C ILE A 109 10.21 -0.84 -0.11
N ALA A 110 10.36 -0.38 1.14
CA ALA A 110 11.57 0.28 1.59
C ALA A 110 12.76 -0.68 1.68
N VAL A 111 12.53 -1.92 2.11
CA VAL A 111 13.55 -2.99 2.12
C VAL A 111 13.94 -3.43 0.70
N LEU A 112 13.01 -3.34 -0.24
CA LEU A 112 13.20 -3.70 -1.64
C LEU A 112 13.76 -2.55 -2.50
N HIS A 113 13.80 -1.34 -1.96
CA HIS A 113 14.16 -0.15 -2.72
C HIS A 113 15.65 -0.12 -3.04
N SER A 114 15.97 0.29 -4.26
CA SER A 114 17.34 0.60 -4.66
C SER A 114 17.35 1.89 -5.44
N SER A 115 18.19 2.83 -5.00
CA SER A 115 18.37 4.10 -5.68
C SER A 115 19.32 3.90 -6.85
N ASN A 116 19.02 4.49 -8.01
CA ASN A 116 19.88 4.37 -9.19
C ASN A 116 21.27 5.03 -9.02
N ALA A 117 21.54 5.68 -7.88
CA ALA A 117 22.84 6.24 -7.53
C ALA A 117 23.82 5.19 -6.96
N ASP A 118 23.33 4.03 -6.51
CA ASP A 118 24.15 3.01 -5.85
C ASP A 118 24.87 2.06 -6.85
N GLY A 119 24.66 2.27 -8.16
CA GLY A 119 25.20 1.44 -9.24
C GLY A 119 26.56 1.86 -9.79
N ASN A 120 27.22 2.89 -9.24
CA ASN A 120 28.50 3.41 -9.77
C ASN A 120 29.71 3.13 -8.85
N GLY A 121 29.63 2.14 -7.97
CA GLY A 121 30.76 1.69 -7.17
C GLY A 121 31.60 0.64 -7.90
N GLN A 122 32.82 1.05 -8.31
CA GLN A 122 33.95 0.28 -8.90
C GLN A 122 33.96 0.09 -10.43
N SER A 123 34.67 0.97 -11.14
CA SER A 123 36.04 0.72 -11.65
C SER A 123 36.55 1.90 -12.51
N ASP A 124 37.66 2.48 -12.05
CA ASP A 124 38.81 3.04 -12.79
C ASP A 124 38.72 4.19 -13.81
N GLU A 125 39.68 5.11 -13.56
CA GLU A 125 40.38 6.04 -14.45
C GLU A 125 39.74 7.35 -14.94
N LEU A 126 40.13 8.41 -14.21
CA LEU A 126 40.66 9.69 -14.71
C LEU A 126 40.67 9.86 -16.24
N THR A 127 39.76 10.69 -16.76
CA THR A 127 40.14 11.74 -17.71
C THR A 127 39.21 12.95 -17.54
N SER A 128 39.83 14.11 -17.37
CA SER A 128 39.18 15.39 -17.28
C SER A 128 38.85 15.93 -18.67
N SER A 129 37.59 16.21 -18.95
CA SER A 129 37.23 17.30 -19.86
C SER A 129 35.87 17.87 -19.49
N ARG A 130 35.88 19.18 -19.24
CA ARG A 130 34.70 20.02 -19.10
C ARG A 130 34.03 20.08 -20.46
N ASP A 131 32.71 19.92 -20.48
CA ASP A 131 31.85 20.72 -21.34
C ASP A 131 30.50 20.89 -20.66
N LYS A 132 30.20 22.15 -20.34
CA LYS A 132 28.87 22.60 -19.94
C LYS A 132 28.12 22.93 -21.21
N ASN A 133 27.02 22.25 -21.49
CA ASN A 133 25.94 22.82 -22.29
C ASN A 133 24.58 22.36 -21.78
N HIS A 134 23.72 23.36 -21.62
CA HIS A 134 22.32 23.26 -21.24
C HIS A 134 21.52 22.55 -22.33
N GLU A 135 20.79 21.50 -21.96
CA GLU A 135 19.54 21.15 -22.62
C GLU A 135 18.44 20.90 -21.58
N ASN A 136 17.40 21.73 -21.68
CA ASN A 136 16.11 21.51 -21.06
C ASN A 136 15.50 20.22 -21.62
N SER A 137 15.60 19.14 -20.87
CA SER A 137 14.64 18.04 -20.91
C SER A 137 14.13 17.88 -19.48
N ALA A 138 12.81 18.00 -19.31
CA ALA A 138 12.12 17.84 -18.04
C ALA A 138 12.68 16.60 -17.35
N SER A 139 13.42 16.81 -16.26
CA SER A 139 14.17 15.78 -15.58
C SER A 139 13.20 14.67 -15.15
N SER A 140 13.15 13.57 -15.88
CA SER A 140 12.64 12.33 -15.34
C SER A 140 13.60 12.00 -14.19
N LEU A 141 13.24 12.41 -12.98
CA LEU A 141 13.87 11.90 -11.77
C LEU A 141 13.94 10.39 -11.97
N LYS A 142 15.16 9.84 -12.12
CA LYS A 142 15.38 8.41 -12.37
C LYS A 142 14.80 7.66 -11.16
N ARG A 143 13.52 7.29 -11.22
CA ARG A 143 12.77 6.67 -10.13
C ARG A 143 13.52 5.41 -9.69
N GLY A 144 13.67 5.22 -8.39
CA GLY A 144 14.29 4.01 -7.85
C GLY A 144 13.54 2.76 -8.28
N THR A 145 14.19 1.60 -8.14
CA THR A 145 13.55 0.32 -8.43
C THR A 145 13.06 -0.34 -7.15
N ILE A 146 12.11 -1.27 -7.29
CA ILE A 146 11.63 -2.12 -6.18
C ILE A 146 11.93 -3.56 -6.57
N ALA A 147 12.84 -4.21 -5.84
CA ALA A 147 13.36 -5.55 -6.17
C ALA A 147 13.95 -5.63 -7.59
N GLY A 148 14.55 -4.54 -8.10
CA GLY A 148 15.07 -4.44 -9.47
C GLY A 148 14.00 -4.27 -10.55
N LEU A 149 12.71 -4.17 -10.19
CA LEU A 149 11.60 -3.97 -11.10
C LEU A 149 11.13 -2.50 -11.09
N GLU A 150 10.55 -2.05 -12.21
CA GLU A 150 9.92 -0.73 -12.33
C GLU A 150 8.61 -0.70 -11.50
N PRO A 151 8.51 0.17 -10.48
CA PRO A 151 7.33 0.26 -9.64
C PRO A 151 6.19 1.07 -10.31
N ILE A 152 5.05 0.41 -10.56
CA ILE A 152 3.91 1.03 -11.26
C ILE A 152 2.84 1.50 -10.28
N ASN A 153 2.18 0.58 -9.55
CA ASN A 153 1.07 0.92 -8.66
C ASN A 153 1.33 0.51 -7.21
N PHE A 154 1.06 1.42 -6.28
CA PHE A 154 0.92 1.11 -4.86
C PHE A 154 -0.52 1.42 -4.42
N VAL A 155 -1.32 0.36 -4.25
CA VAL A 155 -2.76 0.48 -3.94
C VAL A 155 -3.05 -0.10 -2.57
N THR A 156 -3.79 0.65 -1.75
CA THR A 156 -4.25 0.18 -0.45
C THR A 156 -5.77 0.26 -0.31
N LEU A 157 -6.34 -0.73 0.38
CA LEU A 157 -7.76 -0.83 0.69
C LEU A 157 -7.94 -0.80 2.22
N ALA A 158 -8.58 0.23 2.76
CA ALA A 158 -8.86 0.38 4.19
C ALA A 158 -7.63 0.18 5.10
N THR A 159 -6.46 0.72 4.70
CA THR A 159 -5.21 0.59 5.46
C THR A 159 -5.08 1.68 6.53
N PRO A 160 -4.74 1.39 7.80
CA PRO A 160 -4.57 2.41 8.84
C PRO A 160 -3.21 3.13 8.71
N HIS A 161 -3.03 3.97 7.70
CA HIS A 161 -1.73 4.61 7.39
C HIS A 161 -1.17 5.47 8.53
N LEU A 162 -2.05 6.01 9.38
CA LEU A 162 -1.75 6.90 10.51
C LEU A 162 -1.92 6.18 11.86
N GLY A 163 -2.02 4.84 11.86
CA GLY A 163 -2.33 4.06 13.05
C GLY A 163 -3.82 4.06 13.40
N VAL A 164 -4.12 3.62 14.62
CA VAL A 164 -5.48 3.48 15.16
C VAL A 164 -5.60 4.29 16.46
N ARG A 165 -6.67 5.07 16.58
CA ARG A 165 -7.03 5.78 17.83
C ARG A 165 -7.92 4.87 18.68
N GLY A 166 -7.61 4.71 19.97
CA GLY A 166 -8.60 4.17 20.91
C GLY A 166 -9.66 5.24 21.24
N ARG A 167 -10.97 4.93 21.21
CA ARG A 167 -12.00 5.91 21.62
C ARG A 167 -12.07 6.09 23.15
N LYS A 168 -12.56 7.26 23.55
CA LYS A 168 -12.67 7.81 24.92
C LYS A 168 -13.67 7.10 25.87
N GLN A 169 -13.68 5.77 25.99
CA GLN A 169 -14.38 5.11 27.11
C GLN A 169 -13.58 3.90 27.62
N LEU A 170 -13.24 3.97 28.91
CA LEU A 170 -12.59 2.98 29.80
C LEU A 170 -11.05 3.04 29.97
N PRO A 171 -10.53 3.24 31.21
CA PRO A 171 -9.10 3.41 31.52
C PRO A 171 -8.21 2.17 31.37
N PHE A 172 -8.63 1.14 30.64
CA PHE A 172 -7.84 -0.10 30.54
C PHE A 172 -7.85 -0.80 29.16
N LEU A 173 -8.67 -0.41 28.18
CA LEU A 173 -8.88 -1.23 26.97
C LEU A 173 -9.30 -0.44 25.69
N LEU A 174 -8.57 0.60 25.28
CA LEU A 174 -8.47 1.07 23.88
C LEU A 174 -9.77 1.31 23.05
N GLY A 175 -10.94 1.47 23.67
CA GLY A 175 -12.11 2.15 23.08
C GLY A 175 -12.67 1.66 21.75
N VAL A 176 -12.90 0.36 21.57
CA VAL A 176 -13.63 -0.17 20.41
C VAL A 176 -14.70 -1.17 20.89
N SER A 177 -15.98 -0.78 20.89
CA SER A 177 -17.09 -1.52 21.54
C SER A 177 -17.37 -2.93 21.00
N ILE A 178 -16.79 -3.32 19.86
CA ILE A 178 -16.97 -4.67 19.27
C ILE A 178 -15.86 -5.63 19.73
N LEU A 179 -14.71 -5.12 20.18
CA LEU A 179 -13.59 -5.94 20.66
C LEU A 179 -13.85 -6.58 22.03
N GLU A 180 -14.85 -6.13 22.79
CA GLU A 180 -15.21 -6.72 24.10
C GLU A 180 -15.74 -8.15 24.00
N LYS A 181 -16.39 -8.53 22.88
CA LYS A 181 -16.91 -9.90 22.66
C LYS A 181 -15.94 -10.82 21.90
N LEU A 182 -14.83 -10.27 21.38
CA LEU A 182 -13.80 -10.97 20.59
C LEU A 182 -12.40 -10.83 21.20
N ALA A 183 -12.31 -10.44 22.48
CA ALA A 183 -11.08 -10.05 23.14
C ALA A 183 -10.04 -11.17 23.21
N ALA A 184 -10.44 -12.43 23.43
CA ALA A 184 -9.49 -13.53 23.60
C ALA A 184 -8.61 -13.81 22.35
N PRO A 185 -9.15 -13.97 21.12
CA PRO A 185 -8.33 -14.23 19.93
C PRO A 185 -7.52 -13.03 19.42
N ILE A 186 -7.89 -11.79 19.79
CA ILE A 186 -7.25 -10.55 19.33
C ILE A 186 -6.35 -9.90 20.42
N ALA A 187 -6.45 -10.33 21.69
CA ALA A 187 -5.63 -9.83 22.78
C ALA A 187 -4.10 -9.93 22.52
N PRO A 188 -3.56 -11.01 21.94
CA PRO A 188 -2.14 -11.08 21.60
C PRO A 188 -1.72 -10.03 20.57
N ILE A 189 -2.67 -9.52 19.77
CA ILE A 189 -2.44 -8.45 18.79
C ILE A 189 -2.30 -7.12 19.52
N LEU A 190 -3.28 -6.78 20.36
CA LEU A 190 -3.34 -5.52 21.09
C LEU A 190 -2.15 -5.40 22.05
N ALA A 191 -1.80 -6.50 22.73
CA ALA A 191 -0.65 -6.57 23.63
C ALA A 191 0.68 -6.77 22.89
N GLY A 192 0.63 -7.31 21.67
CA GLY A 192 1.79 -7.68 20.86
C GLY A 192 2.45 -6.49 20.16
N ARG A 193 3.55 -6.79 19.48
CA ARG A 193 4.38 -5.77 18.81
C ARG A 193 3.61 -5.00 17.74
N THR A 194 2.79 -5.70 16.94
CA THR A 194 1.92 -5.07 15.93
C THR A 194 0.93 -4.08 16.55
N GLY A 195 0.27 -4.45 17.66
CA GLY A 195 -0.65 -3.55 18.36
C GLY A 195 0.05 -2.30 18.86
N ARG A 196 1.18 -2.45 19.54
CA ARG A 196 1.99 -1.30 20.01
C ARG A 196 2.37 -0.36 18.87
N GLN A 197 2.73 -0.88 17.70
CA GLN A 197 3.05 -0.07 16.52
C GLN A 197 1.81 0.62 15.93
N LEU A 198 0.65 -0.04 15.90
CA LEU A 198 -0.61 0.56 15.44
C LEU A 198 -1.11 1.67 16.36
N PHE A 199 -0.93 1.52 17.67
CA PHE A 199 -1.27 2.53 18.67
C PHE A 199 -0.15 3.56 18.90
N LEU A 200 0.95 3.50 18.14
CA LEU A 200 2.07 4.44 18.22
C LEU A 200 2.79 4.43 19.58
N THR A 201 2.64 3.35 20.36
CA THR A 201 3.26 3.18 21.68
C THR A 201 4.46 2.23 21.65
N ASP A 202 4.95 1.88 20.47
CA ASP A 202 6.14 1.05 20.30
C ASP A 202 7.43 1.81 20.63
N ASP A 203 8.50 1.07 20.95
CA ASP A 203 9.81 1.62 21.34
C ASP A 203 9.79 2.53 22.60
N LYS A 204 10.98 3.04 22.97
CA LYS A 204 11.17 3.97 24.10
C LYS A 204 10.51 5.33 23.78
N PRO A 205 10.12 6.12 24.80
CA PRO A 205 9.52 7.44 24.58
C PRO A 205 10.33 8.39 23.70
N SER A 206 11.66 8.34 23.80
CA SER A 206 12.58 9.20 23.05
C SER A 206 12.74 8.81 21.58
N ARG A 207 12.29 7.61 21.17
CA ARG A 207 12.34 7.17 19.78
C ARG A 207 10.98 7.41 19.12
N PRO A 208 10.92 7.98 17.91
CA PRO A 208 9.66 8.09 17.17
C PRO A 208 9.03 6.70 16.92
N PRO A 209 7.69 6.57 17.00
CA PRO A 209 7.00 5.32 16.71
C PRO A 209 7.21 4.89 15.25
N LEU A 210 7.18 3.58 14.97
CA LEU A 210 7.50 3.05 13.65
C LEU A 210 6.70 3.71 12.51
N LEU A 211 5.40 3.95 12.70
CA LEU A 211 4.57 4.54 11.64
C LEU A 211 4.98 5.97 11.29
N LEU A 212 5.47 6.74 12.27
CA LEU A 212 6.06 8.06 12.03
C LEU A 212 7.38 7.94 11.25
N ARG A 213 8.23 6.97 11.61
CA ARG A 213 9.48 6.69 10.88
C ARG A 213 9.22 6.26 9.44
N MET A 214 8.13 5.52 9.19
CA MET A 214 7.69 5.13 7.85
C MET A 214 7.05 6.28 7.05
N ALA A 215 6.95 7.49 7.63
CA ALA A 215 6.52 8.71 6.96
C ALA A 215 7.71 9.63 6.58
N SER A 216 8.95 9.17 6.76
CA SER A 216 10.18 9.82 6.30
C SER A 216 11.18 8.81 5.76
N ASP A 217 12.24 9.28 5.11
CA ASP A 217 13.44 8.48 4.91
C ASP A 217 14.32 8.63 6.15
N CYS A 218 14.77 7.52 6.74
CA CYS A 218 15.53 7.50 7.98
C CYS A 218 16.50 6.30 8.02
N GLU A 219 17.22 6.15 9.13
CA GLU A 219 18.19 5.05 9.34
C GLU A 219 17.58 3.64 9.13
N ASP A 220 16.27 3.49 9.36
CA ASP A 220 15.59 2.21 9.21
C ASP A 220 15.20 1.88 7.76
N GLY A 221 15.22 2.87 6.87
CA GLY A 221 14.84 2.68 5.48
C GLY A 221 14.42 3.95 4.74
N GLN A 222 14.47 3.87 3.42
CA GLN A 222 14.05 4.90 2.48
C GLN A 222 12.54 4.79 2.19
N PHE A 223 11.69 4.97 3.20
CA PHE A 223 10.25 4.71 3.07
C PHE A 223 9.51 5.66 2.12
N ILE A 224 9.79 6.96 2.19
CA ILE A 224 9.14 7.95 1.31
C ILE A 224 9.74 7.90 -0.09
N SER A 225 11.05 7.71 -0.21
CA SER A 225 11.69 7.50 -1.52
C SER A 225 11.16 6.24 -2.22
N ALA A 226 11.05 5.11 -1.52
CA ALA A 226 10.48 3.88 -2.07
C ALA A 226 9.03 4.03 -2.51
N LEU A 227 8.20 4.71 -1.70
CA LEU A 227 6.81 4.99 -2.04
C LEU A 227 6.70 6.00 -3.20
N GLY A 228 7.62 6.96 -3.25
CA GLY A 228 7.74 7.96 -4.31
C GLY A 228 8.18 7.39 -5.66
N ALA A 229 8.87 6.24 -5.65
CA ALA A 229 9.26 5.53 -6.86
C ALA A 229 8.06 5.04 -7.68
N PHE A 230 6.94 4.68 -7.04
CA PHE A 230 5.73 4.23 -7.74
C PHE A 230 5.11 5.33 -8.60
N THR A 231 4.76 4.99 -9.84
CA THR A 231 4.08 5.91 -10.77
C THR A 231 2.72 6.36 -10.26
N CYS A 232 1.94 5.43 -9.71
CA CYS A 232 0.62 5.69 -9.17
C CYS A 232 0.52 5.19 -7.74
N ARG A 233 -0.05 6.02 -6.86
CA ARG A 233 -0.38 5.66 -5.48
C ARG A 233 -1.86 5.92 -5.24
N ILE A 234 -2.59 4.88 -4.83
CA ILE A 234 -4.05 4.94 -4.70
C ILE A 234 -4.48 4.46 -3.31
N LEU A 235 -5.29 5.26 -2.63
CA LEU A 235 -5.92 4.93 -1.35
C LEU A 235 -7.40 4.69 -1.57
N TYR A 236 -7.91 3.52 -1.19
CA TYR A 236 -9.35 3.28 -1.08
C TYR A 236 -9.75 3.31 0.39
N ALA A 237 -10.61 4.25 0.74
CA ALA A 237 -11.01 4.51 2.12
C ALA A 237 -12.53 4.38 2.29
N ASN A 238 -12.97 3.64 3.30
CA ASN A 238 -14.37 3.58 3.66
C ASN A 238 -14.78 4.87 4.38
N VAL A 239 -15.75 5.61 3.85
CA VAL A 239 -16.24 6.86 4.46
C VAL A 239 -17.12 6.61 5.70
N SER A 240 -17.65 5.40 5.82
CA SER A 240 -18.61 5.01 6.87
C SER A 240 -18.59 3.50 7.09
N TYR A 241 -19.07 3.07 8.26
CA TYR A 241 -19.31 1.67 8.64
C TYR A 241 -18.07 0.75 8.70
N ASP A 242 -16.86 1.28 8.51
CA ASP A 242 -15.62 0.58 8.84
C ASP A 242 -15.24 0.88 10.29
N HIS A 243 -15.53 -0.07 11.18
CA HIS A 243 -15.22 0.03 12.60
C HIS A 243 -13.78 -0.34 12.94
N MET A 244 -13.03 -0.91 11.98
CA MET A 244 -11.64 -1.32 12.19
C MET A 244 -10.67 -0.23 11.79
N VAL A 245 -10.93 0.43 10.64
CA VAL A 245 -10.05 1.44 10.08
C VAL A 245 -10.87 2.66 9.69
N GLY A 246 -10.65 3.76 10.41
CA GLY A 246 -11.35 5.01 10.18
C GLY A 246 -10.99 5.66 8.84
N TRP A 247 -11.90 6.52 8.35
CA TRP A 247 -11.72 7.24 7.09
C TRP A 247 -10.43 8.06 7.07
N ARG A 248 -10.18 8.89 8.10
CA ARG A 248 -8.98 9.73 8.22
C ARG A 248 -7.67 8.99 7.96
N THR A 249 -7.48 7.88 8.67
CA THR A 249 -6.25 7.09 8.62
C THR A 249 -6.10 6.35 7.29
N SER A 250 -7.20 5.90 6.68
CA SER A 250 -7.16 5.21 5.39
C SER A 250 -7.06 6.13 4.18
N SER A 251 -7.55 7.37 4.27
CA SER A 251 -7.43 8.37 3.19
C SER A 251 -6.24 9.33 3.36
N ILE A 252 -5.46 9.23 4.45
CA ILE A 252 -4.40 10.19 4.80
C ILE A 252 -4.95 11.62 4.74
N ARG A 253 -6.02 11.85 5.51
CA ARG A 253 -6.72 13.15 5.62
C ARG A 253 -6.90 13.55 7.07
N ARG A 254 -6.89 14.87 7.30
CA ARG A 254 -7.24 15.49 8.58
C ARG A 254 -8.75 15.47 8.78
N GLU A 255 -9.24 15.63 10.02
CA GLU A 255 -10.69 15.74 10.29
C GLU A 255 -11.36 16.81 9.44
N ARG A 256 -10.75 18.00 9.38
CA ARG A 256 -11.28 19.16 8.65
C ARG A 256 -11.35 18.95 7.13
N GLU A 257 -10.64 17.95 6.61
CA GLU A 257 -10.65 17.59 5.19
C GLU A 257 -11.73 16.53 4.87
N LEU A 258 -12.35 15.93 5.89
CA LEU A 258 -13.43 14.98 5.71
C LEU A 258 -14.75 15.71 5.48
N ILE A 259 -15.12 15.84 4.21
CA ILE A 259 -16.42 16.38 3.81
C ILE A 259 -17.52 15.31 3.93
N LYS A 260 -18.78 15.74 4.00
CA LYS A 260 -19.91 14.79 3.97
C LYS A 260 -19.85 13.99 2.66
N PRO A 261 -19.88 12.65 2.71
CA PRO A 261 -19.72 11.86 1.50
C PRO A 261 -20.86 12.14 0.52
N PRO A 262 -20.59 12.22 -0.80
CA PRO A 262 -21.62 12.31 -1.81
C PRO A 262 -22.60 11.14 -1.69
N GLN A 263 -23.90 11.39 -1.84
CA GLN A 263 -24.90 10.32 -1.91
C GLN A 263 -24.94 9.63 -3.28
N ARG A 264 -24.24 10.18 -4.26
CA ARG A 264 -24.15 9.62 -5.61
C ARG A 264 -22.93 8.73 -5.73
N SER A 265 -23.11 7.60 -6.39
CA SER A 265 -22.04 6.71 -6.79
C SER A 265 -21.46 7.16 -8.14
N LEU A 266 -20.22 6.79 -8.41
CA LEU A 266 -19.61 6.90 -9.73
C LEU A 266 -20.30 5.95 -10.71
N ASP A 267 -20.58 6.42 -11.92
CA ASP A 267 -21.22 5.61 -12.96
C ASP A 267 -20.41 4.32 -13.21
N GLY A 268 -21.11 3.18 -13.17
CA GLY A 268 -20.50 1.86 -13.29
C GLY A 268 -19.92 1.26 -11.99
N TYR A 269 -19.81 2.03 -10.90
CA TYR A 269 -19.21 1.58 -9.64
C TYR A 269 -20.06 1.98 -8.42
N LYS A 270 -21.09 1.18 -8.12
CA LYS A 270 -22.13 1.45 -7.12
C LYS A 270 -21.65 1.96 -5.74
N HIS A 271 -20.48 1.60 -5.27
CA HIS A 271 -20.01 1.99 -3.93
C HIS A 271 -18.79 2.92 -3.93
N VAL A 272 -18.29 3.31 -5.11
CA VAL A 272 -17.27 4.37 -5.22
C VAL A 272 -18.03 5.69 -5.29
N VAL A 273 -17.84 6.57 -4.30
CA VAL A 273 -18.62 7.82 -4.17
C VAL A 273 -17.83 9.07 -4.51
N ASP A 274 -16.50 9.02 -4.42
CA ASP A 274 -15.62 10.11 -4.82
C ASP A 274 -14.25 9.58 -5.26
N VAL A 275 -13.64 10.28 -6.23
CA VAL A 275 -12.29 10.00 -6.72
C VAL A 275 -11.57 11.33 -6.93
N GLU A 276 -10.55 11.57 -6.12
CA GLU A 276 -9.80 12.82 -6.10
C GLU A 276 -8.30 12.54 -6.33
N TYR A 277 -7.63 13.35 -7.14
CA TYR A 277 -6.16 13.37 -7.16
C TYR A 277 -5.64 14.54 -6.32
N CYS A 278 -4.93 14.23 -5.25
CA CYS A 278 -4.27 15.21 -4.40
C CYS A 278 -2.79 15.31 -4.81
N PRO A 279 -2.30 16.47 -5.28
CA PRO A 279 -0.89 16.65 -5.63
C PRO A 279 0.02 16.58 -4.39
N PRO A 280 1.33 16.37 -4.58
CA PRO A 280 2.32 16.47 -3.51
C PRO A 280 2.25 17.83 -2.79
N VAL A 281 2.36 17.81 -1.47
CA VAL A 281 2.43 18.99 -0.61
C VAL A 281 3.88 19.23 -0.22
N SER A 282 4.39 20.45 -0.44
CA SER A 282 5.72 20.83 0.03
C SER A 282 5.74 20.87 1.56
N SER A 283 6.68 20.16 2.17
CA SER A 283 6.85 20.07 3.61
C SER A 283 8.26 19.61 3.93
N ASP A 284 8.80 20.08 5.07
CA ASP A 284 10.08 19.62 5.62
C ASP A 284 10.04 18.15 6.08
N GLY A 285 8.85 17.54 6.09
CA GLY A 285 8.62 16.17 6.52
C GLY A 285 8.10 16.06 7.96
N PRO A 286 7.96 14.83 8.47
CA PRO A 286 7.53 14.60 9.84
C PRO A 286 8.65 14.91 10.82
N HIS A 287 8.28 15.46 11.96
CA HIS A 287 9.14 15.70 13.11
C HIS A 287 8.67 14.87 14.30
N PHE A 288 9.58 14.61 15.23
CA PHE A 288 9.26 14.03 16.53
C PHE A 288 9.64 15.02 17.63
N PRO A 289 8.78 16.02 17.92
CA PRO A 289 9.12 17.12 18.81
C PRO A 289 9.23 16.64 20.27
N PRO A 290 9.97 17.35 21.15
CA PRO A 290 10.11 16.99 22.56
C PRO A 290 8.77 16.83 23.30
N GLU A 291 7.76 17.61 22.91
CA GLU A 291 6.39 17.52 23.45
C GLU A 291 5.75 16.17 23.12
N ALA A 292 5.97 15.65 21.91
CA ALA A 292 5.50 14.34 21.51
C ALA A 292 6.19 13.21 22.29
N ALA A 293 7.49 13.35 22.56
CA ALA A 293 8.22 12.37 23.38
C ALA A 293 7.69 12.34 24.83
N LYS A 294 7.45 13.52 25.44
CA LYS A 294 6.83 13.64 26.78
C LYS A 294 5.41 13.08 26.79
N ALA A 295 4.61 13.35 25.76
CA ALA A 295 3.26 12.84 25.64
C ALA A 295 3.26 11.30 25.48
N LYS A 296 4.17 10.76 24.66
CA LYS A 296 4.37 9.31 24.51
C LYS A 296 4.74 8.64 25.83
N GLU A 297 5.68 9.22 26.58
CA GLU A 297 6.04 8.72 27.92
C GLU A 297 4.83 8.69 28.85
N ALA A 298 4.03 9.77 28.85
CA ALA A 298 2.83 9.84 29.68
C ALA A 298 1.77 8.80 29.27
N VAL A 299 1.62 8.49 27.99
CA VAL A 299 0.71 7.45 27.50
C VAL A 299 1.19 6.05 27.88
N GLN A 300 2.50 5.81 27.87
CA GLN A 300 3.09 4.53 28.26
C GLN A 300 3.03 4.31 29.78
N ASN A 301 3.17 5.39 30.58
CA ASN A 301 3.26 5.30 32.04
C ASN A 301 1.93 5.59 32.77
N THR A 302 0.97 6.25 32.13
CA THR A 302 -0.28 6.72 32.77
C THR A 302 -1.50 6.46 31.89
N SER A 303 -2.61 6.00 32.46
CA SER A 303 -3.89 5.78 31.75
C SER A 303 -4.68 7.09 31.49
N SER A 304 -4.00 8.19 31.16
CA SER A 304 -4.66 9.47 30.87
C SER A 304 -5.19 9.51 29.42
N ALA A 305 -6.50 9.38 29.28
CA ALA A 305 -7.17 9.43 27.97
C ALA A 305 -6.96 10.77 27.23
N GLN A 306 -6.81 11.89 27.96
CA GLN A 306 -6.60 13.20 27.35
C GLN A 306 -5.20 13.33 26.73
N LYS A 307 -4.16 12.91 27.47
CA LYS A 307 -2.78 12.90 26.95
C LYS A 307 -2.61 11.94 25.78
N ALA A 308 -3.33 10.82 25.78
CA ALA A 308 -3.36 9.90 24.65
C ALA A 308 -3.95 10.54 23.39
N VAL A 309 -5.05 11.30 23.52
CA VAL A 309 -5.64 12.02 22.39
C VAL A 309 -4.68 13.07 21.85
N GLU A 310 -4.08 13.88 22.71
CA GLU A 310 -3.12 14.91 22.32
C GLU A 310 -1.89 14.31 21.60
N TYR A 311 -1.33 13.23 22.16
CA TYR A 311 -0.23 12.49 21.52
C TYR A 311 -0.62 12.01 20.12
N HIS A 312 -1.78 11.37 19.98
CA HIS A 312 -2.26 10.88 18.69
C HIS A 312 -2.53 12.02 17.69
N ASP A 313 -3.04 13.16 18.14
CA ASP A 313 -3.25 14.33 17.27
C ASP A 313 -1.92 14.87 16.72
N ILE A 314 -0.88 14.96 17.56
CA ILE A 314 0.47 15.37 17.12
C ILE A 314 1.04 14.36 16.12
N MET A 315 1.00 13.07 16.45
CA MET A 315 1.56 12.04 15.57
C MET A 315 0.82 11.92 14.24
N GLU A 316 -0.50 12.07 14.25
CA GLU A 316 -1.29 12.05 13.02
C GLU A 316 -0.93 13.21 12.11
N GLU A 317 -0.81 14.43 12.64
CA GLU A 317 -0.41 15.60 11.85
C GLU A 317 0.99 15.41 11.24
N GLU A 318 1.96 14.94 12.02
CA GLU A 318 3.32 14.72 11.52
C GLU A 318 3.37 13.58 10.47
N MET A 319 2.66 12.47 10.67
CA MET A 319 2.55 11.42 9.66
C MET A 319 1.87 11.90 8.37
N ILE A 320 0.82 12.73 8.49
CA ILE A 320 0.16 13.34 7.34
C ILE A 320 1.15 14.24 6.57
N ARG A 321 1.90 15.09 7.26
CA ARG A 321 2.93 15.95 6.66
C ARG A 321 3.94 15.13 5.86
N GLY A 322 4.44 14.04 6.44
CA GLY A 322 5.38 13.15 5.75
C GLY A 322 4.79 12.44 4.53
N LEU A 323 3.61 11.84 4.68
CA LEU A 323 2.99 11.04 3.61
C LEU A 323 2.43 11.90 2.47
N GLN A 324 1.94 13.11 2.75
CA GLN A 324 1.43 14.03 1.75
C GLN A 324 2.53 14.74 0.94
N ARG A 325 3.83 14.53 1.26
CA ARG A 325 4.95 14.92 0.37
C ARG A 325 4.92 14.19 -0.99
N LEU A 326 4.11 13.15 -1.11
CA LEU A 326 3.83 12.46 -2.36
C LEU A 326 2.40 12.73 -2.80
N GLY A 327 2.16 12.71 -4.11
CA GLY A 327 0.82 12.80 -4.68
C GLY A 327 0.06 11.48 -4.53
N TRP A 328 -1.24 11.55 -4.26
CA TRP A 328 -2.12 10.41 -4.01
C TRP A 328 -3.43 10.54 -4.79
N LYS A 329 -3.86 9.46 -5.43
CA LYS A 329 -5.26 9.30 -5.82
C LYS A 329 -6.04 8.75 -4.63
N LYS A 330 -7.05 9.47 -4.16
CA LYS A 330 -7.91 9.09 -3.04
C LYS A 330 -9.26 8.68 -3.59
N VAL A 331 -9.70 7.47 -3.23
CA VAL A 331 -10.96 6.89 -3.65
C VAL A 331 -11.79 6.64 -2.40
N ASP A 332 -12.92 7.33 -2.31
CA ASP A 332 -13.82 7.19 -1.18
C ASP A 332 -14.92 6.18 -1.52
N VAL A 333 -15.11 5.23 -0.61
CA VAL A 333 -16.01 4.09 -0.75
C VAL A 333 -17.10 4.17 0.31
N SER A 334 -18.36 3.97 -0.10
CA SER A 334 -19.49 3.91 0.82
C SER A 334 -20.41 2.75 0.51
N PHE A 335 -20.64 1.90 1.52
CA PHE A 335 -21.57 0.78 1.47
C PHE A 335 -22.95 1.14 2.04
N HIS A 336 -23.31 2.42 2.09
CA HIS A 336 -24.59 2.86 2.68
C HIS A 336 -25.84 2.21 2.05
N SER A 337 -25.73 1.74 0.79
CA SER A 337 -26.81 1.07 0.05
C SER A 337 -26.66 -0.45 0.00
N ALA A 338 -25.70 -1.02 0.73
CA ALA A 338 -25.54 -2.46 0.88
C ALA A 338 -26.50 -3.01 1.93
N LEU A 339 -26.85 -4.30 1.82
CA LEU A 339 -27.73 -4.98 2.78
C LEU A 339 -27.12 -5.01 4.19
N TRP A 340 -25.79 -5.18 4.28
CA TRP A 340 -25.03 -5.24 5.53
C TRP A 340 -23.88 -4.21 5.51
N PRO A 341 -24.18 -2.92 5.74
CA PRO A 341 -23.19 -1.84 5.60
C PRO A 341 -22.03 -1.95 6.60
N PHE A 342 -22.26 -2.48 7.81
CA PHE A 342 -21.25 -2.67 8.86
C PHE A 342 -20.15 -3.71 8.51
N LEU A 343 -20.28 -4.41 7.38
CA LEU A 343 -19.23 -5.27 6.84
C LEU A 343 -18.27 -4.52 5.89
N ALA A 344 -18.31 -3.18 5.86
CA ALA A 344 -17.52 -2.32 4.95
C ALA A 344 -16.03 -2.72 4.86
N HIS A 345 -15.40 -3.08 5.99
CA HIS A 345 -13.99 -3.46 6.04
C HIS A 345 -13.65 -4.69 5.18
N ASN A 346 -14.58 -5.65 5.10
CA ASN A 346 -14.43 -6.87 4.30
C ASN A 346 -15.12 -6.76 2.93
N ASN A 347 -16.16 -5.93 2.82
CA ASN A 347 -16.79 -5.59 1.56
C ASN A 347 -15.77 -4.97 0.60
N ILE A 348 -14.92 -4.04 1.05
CA ILE A 348 -13.99 -3.32 0.16
C ILE A 348 -13.07 -4.22 -0.70
N HIS A 349 -12.81 -5.46 -0.28
CA HIS A 349 -12.04 -6.45 -1.04
C HIS A 349 -12.79 -7.78 -1.27
N VAL A 350 -14.09 -7.85 -0.98
CA VAL A 350 -14.92 -9.05 -1.16
C VAL A 350 -14.30 -10.30 -0.50
N LYS A 351 -14.06 -10.25 0.81
CA LYS A 351 -13.42 -11.36 1.55
C LYS A 351 -14.10 -12.73 1.38
N ASN A 352 -15.43 -12.71 1.24
CA ASN A 352 -16.25 -13.90 1.04
C ASN A 352 -17.37 -13.50 0.07
N GLU A 353 -17.44 -14.16 -1.07
CA GLU A 353 -18.35 -13.78 -2.16
C GLU A 353 -19.81 -13.76 -1.71
N TRP A 354 -20.23 -14.68 -0.86
CA TRP A 354 -21.63 -14.77 -0.42
C TRP A 354 -22.04 -13.61 0.48
N LEU A 355 -21.14 -13.17 1.37
CA LEU A 355 -21.43 -12.11 2.35
C LEU A 355 -21.05 -10.71 1.87
N HIS A 356 -19.99 -10.62 1.06
CA HIS A 356 -19.28 -9.37 0.79
C HIS A 356 -19.37 -8.91 -0.67
N ASN A 357 -20.26 -9.50 -1.48
CA ASN A 357 -20.43 -9.17 -2.90
C ASN A 357 -20.75 -7.69 -3.17
N ALA A 358 -21.22 -6.94 -2.16
CA ALA A 358 -21.38 -5.49 -2.29
C ALA A 358 -20.07 -4.81 -2.76
N GLY A 359 -18.92 -5.37 -2.42
CA GLY A 359 -17.61 -4.91 -2.87
C GLY A 359 -17.25 -5.10 -4.33
N ALA A 360 -18.00 -5.89 -5.10
CA ALA A 360 -17.64 -6.26 -6.47
C ALA A 360 -17.31 -5.05 -7.34
N GLY A 361 -18.10 -3.98 -7.23
CA GLY A 361 -17.86 -2.72 -7.96
C GLY A 361 -16.57 -2.01 -7.55
N VAL A 362 -16.14 -2.12 -6.28
CA VAL A 362 -14.86 -1.56 -5.81
C VAL A 362 -13.70 -2.34 -6.41
N VAL A 363 -13.77 -3.68 -6.39
CA VAL A 363 -12.74 -4.56 -7.01
C VAL A 363 -12.64 -4.33 -8.51
N ALA A 364 -13.77 -4.14 -9.19
CA ALA A 364 -13.81 -3.75 -10.60
C ALA A 364 -13.09 -2.41 -10.83
N HIS A 365 -13.36 -1.39 -10.01
CA HIS A 365 -12.70 -0.08 -10.11
C HIS A 365 -11.18 -0.17 -9.87
N VAL A 366 -10.74 -1.05 -8.94
CA VAL A 366 -9.31 -1.34 -8.71
C VAL A 366 -8.68 -1.93 -9.97
N ALA A 367 -9.30 -2.96 -10.55
CA ALA A 367 -8.80 -3.60 -11.77
C ALA A 367 -8.71 -2.62 -12.95
N ASP A 368 -9.74 -1.79 -13.15
CA ASP A 368 -9.78 -0.81 -14.23
C ASP A 368 -8.75 0.31 -14.00
N SER A 369 -8.51 0.71 -12.74
CA SER A 369 -7.42 1.63 -12.38
C SER A 369 -6.04 1.05 -12.68
N LEU A 370 -5.78 -0.22 -12.35
CA LEU A 370 -4.51 -0.90 -12.65
C LEU A 370 -4.26 -0.99 -14.17
N LYS A 371 -5.30 -1.28 -14.95
CA LYS A 371 -5.23 -1.40 -16.41
C LYS A 371 -4.96 -0.06 -17.11
N GLN A 372 -5.57 1.03 -16.63
CA GLN A 372 -5.33 2.37 -17.17
C GLN A 372 -3.86 2.78 -17.05
N GLN A 373 -3.22 2.46 -15.92
CA GLN A 373 -1.82 2.80 -15.69
C GLN A 373 -0.86 2.00 -16.58
N GLU A 374 -1.20 0.76 -16.95
CA GLU A 374 -0.41 0.02 -17.96
C GLU A 374 -0.42 0.70 -19.32
N SER A 375 -1.61 1.14 -19.76
CA SER A 375 -1.78 1.75 -21.08
C SER A 375 -0.99 3.05 -21.20
N SER A 376 -1.03 3.89 -20.16
CA SER A 376 -0.27 5.15 -20.11
C SER A 376 1.25 4.94 -20.13
N SER A 377 1.76 3.88 -19.47
CA SER A 377 3.19 3.53 -19.52
C SER A 377 3.61 3.06 -20.92
N SER A 378 2.76 2.32 -21.64
CA SER A 378 3.05 1.87 -23.00
C SER A 378 3.11 3.01 -24.02
N PHE A 379 2.27 4.04 -23.90
CA PHE A 379 2.28 5.19 -24.82
C PHE A 379 3.53 6.06 -24.69
N ILE A 380 4.12 6.16 -23.50
CA ILE A 380 5.38 6.89 -23.28
C ILE A 380 6.55 6.15 -23.94
N VAL A 381 6.58 4.82 -23.88
CA VAL A 381 7.63 4.00 -24.50
C VAL A 381 7.54 3.96 -26.03
N ALA A 382 6.33 4.08 -26.60
CA ALA A 382 6.14 4.08 -28.06
C ALA A 382 6.36 5.45 -28.72
N SER A 383 6.50 6.53 -27.93
CA SER A 383 6.69 7.90 -28.42
C SER A 383 8.13 8.41 -28.25
N LEU A 384 9.04 7.54 -27.80
CA LEU A 384 10.49 7.70 -27.75
C LEU A 384 11.12 6.75 -28.75
#